data_AF-A0A832H0B5-F1
#
_entry.id   AF-A0A832H0B5-F1
#
_cell.length_a   1.000
_cell.length_b   1.000
_cell.length_c   1.000
_cell.angle_alpha   90.00
_cell.angle_beta   90.00
_cell.angle_gamma   90.00
#
_symmetry.space_group_name_H-M   'P 1'
#
loop_
_entity.id
_entity.type
_entity.pdbx_description
1 polymer ?
#
loop_
_entity_poly.entity_id
_entity_poly.type
_entity_poly.pdbx_seq_one_letter_code
_entity_poly.pdbx_strand_id
1 'polypeptide(L)' 'SRGVEPANVRIIAVVTAPPALQKLSVAYPSLSIYTAAIDEQVNERGFIVPGLGDAGDRTFGT' A
#
# COMPACT_ATOMS: atom_id res chain seq x y z
N SER A 1 0.63 -18.17 8.53
CA SER A 1 1.34 -18.07 7.23
C SER A 1 1.16 -19.37 6.47
N ARG A 2 1.01 -19.34 5.14
CA ARG A 2 0.94 -20.58 4.32
C ARG A 2 2.35 -21.13 3.97
N GLY A 3 3.35 -20.88 4.83
CA GLY A 3 4.74 -21.32 4.65
C GLY A 3 5.63 -20.44 3.74
N VAL A 4 5.18 -19.26 3.31
CA VAL A 4 5.99 -18.35 2.49
C VAL A 4 6.71 -17.34 3.36
N GLU A 5 8.02 -17.25 3.19
CA GLU A 5 8.88 -16.22 3.81
C GLU A 5 8.56 -14.82 3.25
N PRO A 6 8.39 -13.78 4.08
CA PRO A 6 8.11 -12.42 3.61
C PRO A 6 9.16 -11.87 2.63
N ALA A 7 10.42 -12.30 2.76
CA ALA A 7 11.51 -11.96 1.84
C ALA A 7 11.25 -12.40 0.38
N ASN A 8 10.39 -13.41 0.19
CA ASN A 8 10.01 -13.91 -1.13
C ASN A 8 8.73 -13.24 -1.67
N VAL A 9 8.09 -12.36 -0.90
CA VAL A 9 6.89 -11.63 -1.30
C VAL A 9 7.27 -10.22 -1.75
N ARG A 10 6.62 -9.74 -2.81
CA ARG A 10 6.75 -8.36 -3.29
C ARG A 10 5.36 -7.75 -3.38
N ILE A 11 5.17 -6.59 -2.76
CA ILE A 11 3.97 -5.77 -2.96
C ILE A 11 4.28 -4.76 -4.06
N ILE A 12 3.41 -4.68 -5.06
CA ILE A 12 3.47 -3.66 -6.11
C ILE A 12 2.20 -2.81 -6.00
N ALA A 13 2.36 -1.50 -5.88
CA ALA A 13 1.26 -0.54 -5.74
C ALA A 13 1.45 0.66 -6.68
N VAL A 14 0.35 1.36 -6.99
CA VAL A 14 0.42 2.63 -7.73
C VAL A 14 0.71 3.78 -6.75
N VAL A 15 -0.04 3.84 -5.64
CA VAL A 15 0.12 4.86 -4.61
C VAL A 15 0.06 4.20 -3.23
N THR A 16 0.88 4.67 -2.30
CA THR A 16 0.89 4.25 -0.89
C THR A 16 0.96 5.47 0.03
N ALA A 17 0.86 5.25 1.34
CA ALA A 17 1.03 6.30 2.35
C ALA A 17 1.86 5.82 3.55
N PRO A 18 2.56 6.71 4.28
CA PRO A 18 3.41 6.38 5.42
C PRO A 18 2.79 5.45 6.47
N PRO A 19 1.49 5.59 6.87
CA PRO A 19 0.90 4.70 7.87
C PRO A 19 0.95 3.22 7.48
N ALA A 20 0.79 2.90 6.19
CA ALA A 20 0.87 1.53 5.70
C ALA A 20 2.32 1.04 5.69
N LEU A 21 3.25 1.84 5.19
CA LEU A 21 4.66 1.50 5.10
C LEU A 21 5.29 1.26 6.47
N GLN A 22 4.97 2.09 7.46
CA GLN A 22 5.45 1.92 8.84
C GLN A 22 4.93 0.62 9.47
N LYS A 23 3.63 0.36 9.35
CA LYS A 23 3.03 -0.88 9.87
C LYS A 23 3.63 -2.12 9.21
N LEU A 24 3.83 -2.09 7.89
CA LEU A 24 4.41 -3.20 7.15
C LEU A 24 5.90 -3.39 7.46
N SER A 25 6.65 -2.32 7.65
CA SER A 25 8.07 -2.39 8.03
C SER A 25 8.27 -3.03 9.40
N VAL A 26 7.41 -2.71 10.38
CA VAL A 26 7.45 -3.31 11.72
C VAL A 26 7.00 -4.78 11.68
N ALA A 27 5.92 -5.08 10.96
CA ALA A 27 5.36 -6.44 10.92
C ALA A 27 6.18 -7.41 10.06
N TYR A 28 6.77 -6.92 8.97
CA TYR A 28 7.49 -7.72 7.96
C TYR A 28 8.76 -7.00 7.47
N PRO A 29 9.83 -6.95 8.28
CA PRO A 29 11.04 -6.19 7.96
C PRO A 29 11.75 -6.61 6.66
N SER A 30 11.54 -7.85 6.20
CA SER A 30 12.12 -8.38 4.97
C SER A 30 11.25 -8.22 3.73
N LEU A 31 10.06 -7.62 3.86
CA LEU A 31 9.14 -7.41 2.74
C LEU A 31 9.64 -6.30 1.82
N SER A 32 9.65 -6.56 0.52
CA SER A 32 9.93 -5.53 -0.49
C SER A 32 8.64 -4.93 -1.03
N ILE A 33 8.54 -3.60 -1.03
CA ILE A 33 7.40 -2.83 -1.54
C ILE A 33 7.89 -1.91 -2.65
N TYR A 34 7.27 -2.00 -3.82
CA TYR A 34 7.50 -1.11 -4.95
C TYR A 34 6.22 -0.29 -5.18
N THR A 35 6.35 1.03 -5.20
CA THR A 35 5.21 1.94 -5.42
C THR A 35 5.61 3.06 -6.36
N ALA A 36 4.69 3.50 -7.22
CA ALA A 36 4.96 4.62 -8.12
C ALA A 36 4.93 5.97 -7.39
N ALA A 37 4.08 6.11 -6.37
CA ALA A 37 3.99 7.29 -5.53
C ALA A 37 3.82 6.95 -4.04
N ILE A 38 4.26 7.87 -3.18
CA ILE A 38 4.01 7.87 -1.74
C ILE A 38 3.40 9.22 -1.40
N ASP A 39 2.13 9.20 -0.98
CA ASP A 39 1.37 10.39 -0.60
C ASP A 39 1.31 10.55 0.92
N GLU A 40 1.00 11.76 1.37
CA GLU A 40 1.28 12.21 2.75
C GLU A 40 0.54 11.40 3.82
N GLN A 41 -0.73 11.09 3.59
CA GLN A 41 -1.58 10.61 4.67
C GLN A 41 -2.75 9.75 4.20
N VAL A 42 -3.40 9.15 5.19
CA VAL A 42 -4.71 8.51 5.06
C VAL A 42 -5.69 9.34 5.88
N ASN A 43 -6.80 9.76 5.27
CA ASN A 43 -7.84 10.52 5.97
C ASN A 43 -8.76 9.59 6.80
N GLU A 44 -9.70 10.18 7.54
CA GLU A 44 -10.63 9.46 8.42
C GLU A 44 -11.54 8.44 7.70
N ARG A 45 -11.74 8.64 6.39
CA ARG A 45 -12.52 7.73 5.54
C ARG A 45 -11.68 6.58 4.97
N GLY A 46 -10.38 6.53 5.27
CA GLY A 46 -9.46 5.50 4.77
C GLY A 46 -8.88 5.77 3.39
N PHE A 47 -9.10 6.96 2.80
CA PHE A 47 -8.50 7.31 1.52
C PHE A 47 -7.09 7.88 1.70
N ILE A 48 -6.19 7.51 0.79
CA ILE A 48 -4.90 8.19 0.62
C ILE A 48 -5.17 9.62 0.10
N VAL A 49 -4.47 10.61 0.64
CA VAL A 49 -4.60 12.03 0.27
C VAL A 49 -3.21 12.62 -0.04
N PRO A 50 -3.00 13.29 -1.20
CA PRO A 50 -4.00 13.64 -2.23
C PRO A 50 -4.62 12.43 -2.95
N GLY A 51 -3.85 11.36 -3.13
CA GLY A 51 -4.33 10.06 -3.59
C GLY A 51 -4.89 10.05 -5.00
N LEU A 52 -5.65 9.00 -5.28
CA LEU A 52 -6.22 8.73 -6.58
C LEU A 52 -7.75 8.57 -6.55
N GLY A 53 -8.39 8.80 -5.40
CA GLY A 53 -9.80 8.44 -5.21
C GLY A 53 -10.01 6.94 -5.08
N ASP A 54 -11.20 6.45 -5.43
CA ASP A 54 -11.52 5.02 -5.36
C ASP A 54 -10.81 4.23 -6.46
N ALA A 55 -10.04 3.22 -6.07
CA ALA A 55 -9.26 2.42 -7.03
C ALA A 55 -10.15 1.49 -7.87
N GLY A 56 -11.27 1.00 -7.32
CA GLY A 56 -12.21 0.14 -8.01
C GLY A 56 -12.94 0.92 -9.11
N ASP A 57 -13.54 2.05 -8.76
CA ASP A 57 -14.27 2.91 -9.71
C ASP A 57 -13.36 3.35 -10.85
N ARG A 58 -12.10 3.71 -10.56
CA ARG A 58 -11.14 4.10 -11.61
C ARG A 58 -10.66 2.95 -12.49
N THR A 59 -10.64 1.72 -11.96
CA THR A 59 -10.18 0.55 -12.72
C THR A 59 -11.30 -0.03 -13.58
N PHE A 60 -12.55 0.01 -13.08
CA PHE A 60 -13.68 -0.70 -13.68
C PHE A 60 -14.80 0.21 -14.20
N GLY A 61 -14.71 1.52 -13.97
CA GLY A 61 -15.65 2.52 -14.48
C GLY A 61 -17.04 2.46 -13.85
N THR A 62 -17.11 2.14 -12.55
CA THR A 62 -18.35 2.07 -11.77
C THR A 62 -18.75 3.39 -11.13
#